data_AF-A0A6N8HQP7-F1
#
_entry.id   AF-A0A6N8HQP7-F1
#
_cell.length_a   1.000
_cell.length_b   1.000
_cell.length_c   1.000
_cell.angle_alpha   90.00
_cell.angle_beta   90.00
_cell.angle_gamma   90.00
#
_symmetry.space_group_name_H-M   'P 1'
#
loop_
_entity.id
_entity.type
_entity.pdbx_description
1 polymer ?
#
loop_
_entity_poly.entity_id
_entity_poly.type
_entity_poly.pdbx_seq_one_letter_code
_entity_poly.pdbx_strand_id
1 'polypeptide(L)' 'MSTREELIAANQTVEDIGKEIGADSIAYLSPEGLEKAIVKDKTIHQGICKACFTGNYPVTTDTLEHSAGNESRTN' A
#
# COMPACT_ATOMS: atom_id res chain seq x y z
N MET A 1 10.73 1.31 -0.24
CA MET A 1 9.95 2.06 0.76
C MET A 1 10.58 1.79 2.11
N SER A 2 10.49 2.75 3.02
CA SER A 2 10.84 2.58 4.43
C SER A 2 10.02 1.48 5.09
N THR A 3 10.44 1.02 6.27
CA THR A 3 9.70 0.00 7.03
C THR A 3 8.37 0.56 7.54
N ARG A 4 7.44 -0.31 7.94
CA ARG A 4 6.14 0.12 8.46
C ARG A 4 6.29 1.03 9.67
N GLU A 5 7.28 0.77 10.51
CA GLU A 5 7.57 1.51 11.73
C GLU A 5 8.05 2.94 11.44
N GLU A 6 8.76 3.13 10.32
CA GLU A 6 9.26 4.43 9.86
C GLU A 6 8.20 5.28 9.15
N LEU A 7 7.06 4.69 8.74
CA LEU A 7 5.99 5.40 8.04
C LEU A 7 5.04 6.08 9.02
N ILE A 8 5.02 7.42 9.05
CA ILE A 8 4.15 8.20 9.92
C ILE A 8 2.66 7.84 9.77
N ALA A 9 2.20 7.63 8.54
CA ALA A 9 0.82 7.26 8.22
C ALA A 9 0.44 5.82 8.62
N ALA A 10 1.41 4.98 9.00
CA ALA A 10 1.13 3.63 9.48
C ALA A 10 0.67 3.61 10.95
N ASN A 11 1.00 4.66 11.71
CA ASN A 11 0.85 4.67 13.17
C ASN A 11 0.07 5.88 13.71
N GLN A 12 -0.24 6.88 12.87
CA GLN A 12 -0.90 8.13 13.29
C GLN A 12 -2.19 8.40 12.51
N THR A 13 -3.09 9.15 13.14
CA THR A 13 -4.29 9.69 12.48
C THR A 13 -3.92 10.83 11.54
N VAL A 14 -4.81 11.19 10.61
CA VAL A 14 -4.60 12.30 9.67
C VAL A 14 -4.44 13.63 10.42
N GLU A 15 -5.21 13.82 11.48
CA GLU A 15 -5.17 15.00 12.33
C GLU A 15 -3.84 15.13 13.07
N ASP A 16 -3.30 14.03 13.61
CA ASP A 16 -2.03 14.04 14.32
C ASP A 16 -0.85 14.26 13.37
N ILE A 17 -0.90 13.68 12.17
CA ILE A 17 0.07 13.97 11.10
C ILE A 17 0.07 15.46 10.76
N GLY A 18 -1.12 16.08 10.65
CA GLY A 18 -1.26 17.52 10.39
C GLY A 18 -0.57 18.37 11.46
N LYS A 19 -0.73 18.02 12.74
CA LYS A 19 -0.05 18.70 13.86
C LYS A 19 1.46 18.51 13.80
N GLU A 20 1.93 17.29 13.54
CA GLU A 20 3.36 16.93 13.50
C GLU A 20 4.11 17.74 12.43
N ILE A 21 3.49 17.93 11.25
CA ILE A 21 4.09 18.71 10.15
C ILE A 21 3.82 20.21 10.23
N GLY A 22 3.04 20.68 11.21
CA GLY A 22 2.66 22.08 11.37
C GLY A 22 1.73 22.62 10.28
N ALA A 23 0.87 21.78 9.71
CA ALA A 23 -0.09 22.18 8.68
C ALA A 23 -1.39 22.73 9.28
N ASP A 24 -1.92 23.81 8.70
CA ASP A 24 -3.25 24.33 9.06
C ASP A 24 -4.39 23.35 8.70
N SER A 25 -4.17 22.56 7.65
CA SER A 25 -5.07 21.48 7.24
C SER A 25 -4.33 20.44 6.40
N ILE A 26 -4.81 19.19 6.44
CA ILE A 26 -4.29 18.09 5.63
C ILE A 26 -5.45 17.21 5.16
N ALA A 27 -5.34 16.71 3.93
CA ALA A 27 -6.25 15.71 3.38
C ALA A 27 -5.47 14.78 2.44
N TYR A 28 -5.88 13.51 2.41
CA TYR A 28 -5.34 12.51 1.48
C TYR A 28 -6.30 12.25 0.32
N LEU A 29 -5.75 11.89 -0.84
CA LEU A 29 -6.53 11.33 -1.93
C LEU A 29 -7.03 9.94 -1.52
N SER A 30 -8.31 9.64 -1.73
CA SER A 30 -8.84 8.31 -1.40
C SER A 30 -8.29 7.24 -2.35
N PRO A 31 -8.16 5.97 -1.91
CA PRO A 31 -7.74 4.87 -2.76
C PRO A 31 -8.62 4.68 -4.02
N GLU A 32 -9.91 5.00 -3.93
CA GLU A 32 -10.85 4.97 -5.05
C GLU A 32 -10.64 6.15 -6.00
N GLY A 33 -10.35 7.34 -5.45
CA GLY A 33 -9.99 8.51 -6.23
C GLY A 33 -8.70 8.31 -7.03
N LEU A 34 -7.69 7.71 -6.39
CA LEU A 34 -6.43 7.32 -7.04
C LEU A 34 -6.66 6.33 -8.19
N GLU A 35 -7.45 5.29 -7.96
CA GLU A 35 -7.76 4.30 -9.00
C GLU A 35 -8.50 4.92 -10.18
N LYS A 36 -9.52 5.76 -9.93
CA LYS A 36 -10.24 6.48 -10.99
C LYS A 36 -9.36 7.42 -11.80
N ALA A 37 -8.33 8.00 -11.18
CA ALA A 37 -7.42 8.92 -11.86
C ALA A 37 -6.45 8.20 -12.81
N ILE A 38 -6.08 6.95 -12.51
CA ILE A 38 -5.07 6.19 -13.26
C ILE A 38 -5.71 5.20 -14.24
N VAL A 39 -6.68 4.42 -13.77
CA VAL A 39 -7.30 3.33 -14.53
C VAL A 39 -8.35 3.91 -15.48
N LYS A 40 -8.09 3.79 -16.79
CA LYS A 40 -8.97 4.33 -17.84
C LYS A 40 -10.03 3.33 -18.30
N ASP A 41 -9.79 2.03 -18.11
CA ASP A 41 -10.69 0.96 -18.53
C ASP A 41 -10.69 -0.18 -17.50
N LYS A 42 -11.84 -0.84 -17.30
CA LYS A 42 -12.06 -1.90 -16.31
C LYS A 42 -11.74 -3.29 -16.85
N THR A 43 -10.72 -3.41 -17.69
CA THR A 43 -10.28 -4.72 -18.19
C THR A 43 -9.38 -5.43 -17.17
N ILE A 44 -9.32 -6.76 -17.22
CA ILE A 44 -8.52 -7.55 -16.27
C ILE A 44 -6.99 -7.27 -16.35
N HIS A 45 -6.53 -6.63 -17.42
CA HIS A 45 -5.13 -6.25 -17.59
C HIS A 45 -4.83 -4.81 -17.15
N GLN A 46 -5.83 -4.10 -16.63
CA GLN A 46 -5.72 -2.72 -16.16
C GLN A 46 -5.99 -2.70 -14.66
N GLY A 47 -5.00 -2.27 -13.87
CA GLY A 47 -5.11 -2.18 -12.43
C GLY A 47 -3.82 -1.65 -11.82
N ILE A 48 -3.92 -1.16 -10.59
CA ILE A 48 -2.75 -0.69 -9.82
C ILE A 48 -2.68 -1.46 -8.51
N CYS A 49 -1.46 -1.84 -8.12
CA CYS A 49 -1.23 -2.35 -6.77
C CYS A 49 -1.43 -1.19 -5.78
N LYS A 50 -2.36 -1.36 -4.83
CA LYS A 50 -2.68 -0.38 -3.77
C LYS A 50 -2.26 -0.86 -2.37
N ALA A 51 -1.45 -1.92 -2.29
CA ALA A 51 -1.12 -2.59 -1.04
C ALA A 51 -0.50 -1.65 0.00
N CYS A 52 0.33 -0.68 -0.41
CA CYS A 52 0.91 0.29 0.53
C CYS A 52 -0.11 1.24 1.16
N PHE A 53 -1.31 1.38 0.58
CA PHE A 53 -2.39 2.21 1.11
C PHE A 53 -3.45 1.40 1.86
N THR A 54 -3.72 0.17 1.40
CA THR A 54 -4.84 -0.66 1.93
C THR A 54 -4.38 -1.84 2.78
N GLY A 55 -3.09 -2.20 2.73
CA GLY A 55 -2.57 -3.45 3.28
C GLY A 55 -2.93 -4.70 2.47
N ASN A 56 -3.75 -4.58 1.42
CA ASN A 56 -4.22 -5.72 0.64
C ASN A 56 -3.27 -5.99 -0.54
N TYR A 57 -2.40 -6.98 -0.38
CA TYR A 57 -1.49 -7.43 -1.44
C TYR A 57 -2.23 -8.33 -2.43
N PRO A 58 -2.14 -8.06 -3.75
CA PRO A 58 -2.83 -8.85 -4.78
C PRO A 58 -2.17 -10.22 -5.04
N VAL A 59 -1.01 -10.48 -4.41
CA VAL A 59 -0.32 -11.77 -4.44
C VAL A 59 -0.69 -12.57 -3.21
N THR A 60 -1.08 -13.83 -3.40
CA THR A 60 -1.40 -14.74 -2.31
C THR A 60 -0.17 -15.50 -1.85
N THR A 61 -0.18 -16.04 -0.63
CA THR A 61 0.89 -16.88 -0.08
C THR A 61 1.19 -18.09 -0.96
N ASP A 62 0.17 -18.68 -1.59
CA ASP A 62 0.33 -19.80 -2.53
C ASP A 62 1.15 -19.41 -3.78
N THR A 63 1.11 -18.12 -4.14
CA THR A 63 1.89 -17.57 -5.25
C THR A 63 3.36 -17.34 -4.84
N LEU A 64 3.62 -17.08 -3.55
CA LEU A 64 4.99 -16.90 -3.04
C LEU A 64 5.77 -18.22 -3.06
N GLU A 65 5.13 -19.34 -2.72
CA GLU A 65 5.76 -20.67 -2.72
C GLU A 65 6.24 -21.11 -4.11
N HIS A 66 5.53 -20.72 -5.17
CA HIS A 66 5.93 -21.04 -6.55
C HIS A 66 7.05 -20.12 -7.09
N SER A 67 7.26 -18.96 -6.48
CA SER A 67 8.33 -18.02 -6.85
C SER A 67 9.62 -18.26 -6.04
N ALA A 68 9.52 -18.92 -4.89
CA ALA A 68 10.63 -19.32 -4.04
C ALA A 68 11.19 -20.68 -4.47
N GLY A 69 11.64 -20.76 -5.72
CA GLY A 69 12.52 -21.86 -6.14
C GLY A 69 13.82 -21.82 -5.35
N ASN A 70 13.96 -22.76 -4.40
CA ASN A 70 15.18 -23.13 -3.66
C ASN A 70 15.76 -22.09 -2.67
N GLU A 71 15.29 -22.12 -1.42
CA GLU A 71 16.20 -22.10 -0.28
C GLU A 71 15.72 -23.11 0.78
N SER A 72 16.27 -24.32 0.70
CA SER A 72 16.30 -25.25 1.82
C SER A 72 16.91 -24.57 3.04
N ARG A 73 16.11 -24.27 4.05
CA ARG A 73 16.58 -24.09 5.42
C ARG A 73 15.73 -24.92 6.36
N THR A 74 16.19 -26.15 6.55
CA THR A 74 16.13 -26.85 7.83
C THR A 74 16.55 -25.91 8.96
N ASN A 75 15.66 -25.72 9.94
CA ASN A 75 15.92 -26.14 11.31
C ASN A 75 14.59 -26.30 12.06
#